data_AF-A0A812U2U7-F1
#
_entry.id   AF-A0A812U2U7-F1
#
_cell.length_a   1.000
_cell.length_b   1.000
_cell.length_c   1.000
_cell.angle_alpha   90.00
_cell.angle_beta   90.00
_cell.angle_gamma   90.00
#
_symmetry.space_group_name_H-M   'P 1'
#
loop_
_entity.id
_entity.type
_entity.pdbx_description
1 polymer ?
#
loop_
_entity_poly.entity_id
_entity_poly.type
_entity_poly.pdbx_seq_one_letter_code
_entity_poly.pdbx_strand_id
1 'polypeptide(L)'
;MLIVLQRDGSQLGFASPALRADKEVVRAAVRQDGHALQYAVAELRDDRDVVLDAVRQDGHALVFASTEMKARKDVVVEAVRQDGHAMVFADAALRADRDVVMEAVQQDGYTLSYASTNLRADREVVTQAVGSTGYALLFAHDKFRSDKAVVFEAVQSNWQALGYASAELRKDKEIVLAAVATNRHALAMVDEELRTDPDVVKEALRADGHALVYLSDSQRAEKDIVLAAVKQDGHAVSYASNGMQQEMDIALQAVAEDGITLGLLPDQVRANKLVALRAVESNVKAFQNVAEDLKADPDVREAALASERYALLNAVKVDGYALRSASQHMRADREIVLAAVKQNGKVLVFAPEELRKDREVVLAAVRQNGKALVFAHDSLKSDKEVVMEAVAEGGHVALWHASEELQKDKEILLAVK
;
A
#
# COMPACT_ATOMS: atom_id res chain seq x y z
N MET A 1 -46.03 6.76 14.70
CA MET A 1 -45.37 5.50 14.31
C MET A 1 -44.60 5.61 13.00
N LEU A 2 -45.16 6.21 11.94
CA LEU A 2 -44.43 6.49 10.69
C LEU A 2 -43.10 7.24 10.91
N ILE A 3 -43.07 8.25 11.79
CA ILE A 3 -41.84 8.99 12.13
C ILE A 3 -40.76 8.11 12.79
N VAL A 4 -41.15 7.06 13.51
CA VAL A 4 -40.22 6.14 14.18
C VAL A 4 -39.63 5.14 13.18
N LEU A 5 -40.48 4.59 12.31
CA LEU A 5 -40.04 3.68 11.23
C LEU A 5 -39.22 4.38 10.14
N GLN A 6 -39.35 5.70 10.01
CA GLN A 6 -38.47 6.53 9.18
C GLN A 6 -37.05 6.70 9.75
N ARG A 7 -36.81 6.30 11.00
CA ARG A 7 -35.50 6.39 11.67
C ARG A 7 -34.90 5.02 11.97
N ASP A 8 -35.74 4.01 12.15
CA ASP A 8 -35.34 2.62 12.44
C ASP A 8 -36.42 1.66 11.93
N GLY A 9 -36.15 0.99 10.81
CA GLY A 9 -37.08 0.06 10.16
C GLY A 9 -37.32 -1.23 10.98
N SER A 10 -36.37 -1.62 11.84
CA SER A 10 -36.47 -2.84 12.65
C SER A 10 -37.63 -2.80 13.65
N GLN A 11 -38.10 -1.60 14.00
CA GLN A 11 -39.23 -1.37 14.90
C GLN A 11 -40.56 -1.92 14.37
N LEU A 12 -40.64 -2.30 13.08
CA LEU A 12 -41.82 -2.96 12.51
C LEU A 12 -42.14 -4.28 13.24
N GLY A 13 -41.13 -4.95 13.80
CA GLY A 13 -41.30 -6.16 14.60
C GLY A 13 -42.13 -5.99 15.88
N PHE A 14 -42.29 -4.74 16.37
CA PHE A 14 -43.12 -4.41 17.54
C PHE A 14 -44.48 -3.80 17.16
N ALA A 15 -44.71 -3.54 15.87
CA ALA A 15 -45.96 -2.96 15.39
C ALA A 15 -47.15 -3.91 15.59
N SER A 16 -48.36 -3.37 15.68
CA SER A 16 -49.59 -4.17 15.71
C SER A 16 -49.78 -4.93 14.38
N PRO A 17 -50.53 -6.06 14.36
CA PRO A 17 -50.79 -6.80 13.13
C PRO A 17 -51.37 -5.93 12.00
N ALA A 18 -52.26 -4.99 12.35
CA ALA A 18 -52.84 -4.06 11.37
C ALA A 18 -51.78 -3.19 10.68
N LEU A 19 -50.73 -2.79 11.40
CA LEU A 19 -49.65 -1.95 10.86
C LEU A 19 -48.60 -2.75 10.11
N ARG A 20 -48.43 -4.05 10.41
CA ARG A 20 -47.63 -4.98 9.60
C ARG A 20 -48.33 -5.40 8.30
N ALA A 21 -49.63 -5.15 8.20
CA ALA A 21 -50.44 -5.33 7.00
C ALA A 21 -50.62 -4.05 6.18
N ASP A 22 -50.19 -2.89 6.70
CA ASP A 22 -50.27 -1.62 6.00
C ASP A 22 -49.07 -1.46 5.06
N LYS A 23 -49.35 -1.47 3.75
CA LYS A 23 -48.32 -1.43 2.70
C LYS A 23 -47.40 -0.21 2.82
N GLU A 24 -47.92 0.98 3.11
CA GLU A 24 -47.10 2.19 3.17
C GLU A 24 -46.23 2.23 4.43
N VAL A 25 -46.74 1.72 5.55
CA VAL A 25 -45.96 1.55 6.78
C VAL A 25 -44.82 0.57 6.57
N VAL A 26 -45.10 -0.59 5.93
CA VAL A 26 -44.07 -1.59 5.64
C VAL A 26 -43.05 -1.06 4.63
N ARG A 27 -43.48 -0.38 3.56
CA ARG A 27 -42.56 0.25 2.59
C ARG A 27 -41.65 1.29 3.24
N ALA A 28 -42.17 2.11 4.16
CA ALA A 28 -41.36 3.06 4.90
C ALA A 28 -40.29 2.36 5.76
N ALA A 29 -40.64 1.23 6.39
CA ALA A 29 -39.72 0.44 7.21
C ALA A 29 -38.62 -0.24 6.35
N VAL A 30 -38.99 -0.93 5.27
CA VAL A 30 -38.02 -1.68 4.44
C VAL A 30 -37.03 -0.77 3.69
N ARG A 31 -37.41 0.48 3.42
CA ARG A 31 -36.49 1.48 2.84
C ARG A 31 -35.44 1.98 3.82
N GLN A 32 -35.65 1.82 5.12
CA GLN A 32 -34.65 2.12 6.14
C GLN A 32 -33.82 0.88 6.49
N ASP A 33 -34.48 -0.28 6.55
CA ASP A 33 -33.86 -1.58 6.83
C ASP A 33 -34.60 -2.67 6.05
N GLY A 34 -33.99 -3.19 4.98
CA GLY A 34 -34.57 -4.20 4.10
C GLY A 34 -34.92 -5.49 4.85
N HIS A 35 -34.22 -5.81 5.94
CA HIS A 35 -34.53 -6.96 6.79
C HIS A 35 -35.86 -6.80 7.55
N ALA A 36 -36.42 -5.59 7.63
CA ALA A 36 -37.75 -5.36 8.20
C ALA A 36 -38.86 -6.12 7.44
N LEU A 37 -38.62 -6.56 6.20
CA LEU A 37 -39.53 -7.39 5.42
C LEU A 37 -39.95 -8.66 6.16
N GLN A 38 -39.09 -9.20 7.03
CA GLN A 38 -39.39 -10.39 7.84
C GLN A 38 -40.61 -10.23 8.75
N TYR A 39 -40.94 -8.99 9.12
CA TYR A 39 -42.06 -8.67 10.01
C TYR A 39 -43.36 -8.38 9.26
N ALA A 40 -43.32 -8.19 7.94
CA ALA A 40 -44.50 -7.95 7.13
C ALA A 40 -45.40 -9.20 7.07
N VAL A 41 -46.70 -8.99 6.88
CA VAL A 41 -47.63 -10.10 6.63
C VAL A 41 -47.30 -10.80 5.32
N ALA A 42 -47.73 -12.06 5.19
CA ALA A 42 -47.37 -12.92 4.05
C ALA A 42 -47.74 -12.28 2.70
N GLU A 43 -48.89 -11.60 2.63
CA GLU A 43 -49.37 -10.89 1.44
C GLU A 43 -48.42 -9.78 1.00
N LEU A 44 -47.75 -9.10 1.94
CA LEU A 44 -46.78 -8.05 1.64
C LEU A 44 -45.36 -8.59 1.39
N ARG A 45 -45.05 -9.79 1.91
CA ARG A 45 -43.84 -10.53 1.54
C ARG A 45 -43.92 -11.14 0.14
N ASP A 46 -45.13 -11.20 -0.42
CA ASP A 46 -45.43 -11.56 -1.81
C ASP A 46 -45.75 -10.33 -2.68
N ASP A 47 -45.78 -9.13 -2.10
CA ASP A 47 -46.00 -7.89 -2.86
C ASP A 47 -44.70 -7.44 -3.52
N ARG A 48 -44.70 -7.48 -4.86
CA ARG A 48 -43.53 -7.13 -5.67
C ARG A 48 -42.90 -5.79 -5.32
N ASP A 49 -43.69 -4.74 -5.10
CA ASP A 49 -43.13 -3.39 -4.88
C ASP A 49 -42.54 -3.25 -3.49
N VAL A 50 -43.14 -3.90 -2.49
CA VAL A 50 -42.59 -3.98 -1.13
C VAL A 50 -41.26 -4.74 -1.14
N VAL A 51 -41.21 -5.89 -1.80
CA VAL A 51 -40.00 -6.69 -1.88
C VAL A 51 -38.91 -5.97 -2.68
N LEU A 52 -39.26 -5.29 -3.78
CA LEU A 52 -38.30 -4.47 -4.53
C LEU A 52 -37.72 -3.33 -3.69
N ASP A 53 -38.53 -2.65 -2.88
CA ASP A 53 -38.03 -1.61 -1.97
C ASP A 53 -37.07 -2.21 -0.92
N ALA A 54 -37.33 -3.42 -0.45
CA ALA A 54 -36.47 -4.11 0.51
C ALA A 54 -35.13 -4.54 -0.11
N VAL A 55 -35.15 -5.22 -1.27
CA VAL A 55 -33.92 -5.74 -1.90
C VAL A 55 -33.04 -4.65 -2.51
N ARG A 56 -33.61 -3.48 -2.85
CA ARG A 56 -32.84 -2.30 -3.23
C ARG A 56 -32.08 -1.69 -2.06
N GLN A 57 -32.62 -1.82 -0.86
CA GLN A 57 -31.94 -1.35 0.35
C GLN A 57 -30.86 -2.35 0.75
N ASP A 58 -31.18 -3.64 0.74
CA ASP A 58 -30.26 -4.75 1.03
C ASP A 58 -30.70 -6.02 0.27
N GLY A 59 -29.88 -6.49 -0.65
CA GLY A 59 -30.16 -7.65 -1.50
C GLY A 59 -30.42 -8.92 -0.71
N HIS A 60 -29.82 -9.06 0.48
CA HIS A 60 -30.06 -10.19 1.37
C HIS A 60 -31.49 -10.23 1.92
N ALA A 61 -32.24 -9.13 1.87
CA ALA A 61 -33.66 -9.09 2.23
C ALA A 61 -34.51 -10.07 1.41
N LEU A 62 -34.03 -10.52 0.25
CA LEU A 62 -34.67 -11.56 -0.57
C LEU A 62 -34.95 -12.84 0.23
N VAL A 63 -34.17 -13.15 1.27
CA VAL A 63 -34.42 -14.31 2.15
C VAL A 63 -35.81 -14.29 2.78
N PHE A 64 -36.37 -13.11 3.03
CA PHE A 64 -37.68 -12.93 3.64
C PHE A 64 -38.82 -12.87 2.61
N ALA A 65 -38.54 -12.78 1.32
CA ALA A 65 -39.60 -12.79 0.32
C ALA A 65 -40.31 -14.16 0.23
N SER A 66 -41.50 -14.18 -0.36
CA SER A 66 -42.24 -15.41 -0.67
C SER A 66 -41.46 -16.31 -1.65
N THR A 67 -41.88 -17.56 -1.78
CA THR A 67 -41.35 -18.50 -2.78
C THR A 67 -41.53 -17.98 -4.21
N GLU A 68 -42.68 -17.35 -4.47
CA GLU A 68 -43.05 -16.76 -5.74
C GLU A 68 -42.12 -15.59 -6.06
N MET A 69 -41.83 -14.71 -5.11
CA MET A 69 -40.90 -13.58 -5.30
C MET A 69 -39.45 -14.05 -5.50
N LYS A 70 -39.03 -15.12 -4.82
CA LYS A 70 -37.72 -15.76 -5.04
C LYS A 70 -37.60 -16.44 -6.41
N ALA A 71 -38.72 -16.76 -7.06
CA ALA A 71 -38.77 -17.31 -8.41
C ALA A 71 -38.96 -16.24 -9.50
N ARG A 72 -39.11 -14.96 -9.12
CA ARG A 72 -39.27 -13.86 -10.06
C ARG A 72 -37.94 -13.26 -10.48
N LYS A 73 -37.60 -13.40 -11.75
CA LYS A 73 -36.33 -12.91 -12.33
C LYS A 73 -36.09 -11.42 -12.09
N ASP A 74 -37.11 -10.57 -12.22
CA ASP A 74 -36.95 -9.12 -12.04
C ASP A 74 -36.61 -8.72 -10.59
N VAL A 75 -37.19 -9.39 -9.61
CA VAL A 75 -36.89 -9.18 -8.18
C VAL A 75 -35.51 -9.72 -7.83
N VAL A 76 -35.18 -10.93 -8.30
CA VAL A 76 -33.88 -11.56 -8.02
C VAL A 76 -32.74 -10.79 -8.68
N VAL A 77 -32.89 -10.34 -9.93
CA VAL A 77 -31.86 -9.54 -10.59
C VAL A 77 -31.61 -8.22 -9.84
N GLU A 78 -32.67 -7.58 -9.33
CA GLU A 78 -32.49 -6.37 -8.52
C GLU A 78 -31.73 -6.66 -7.23
N ALA A 79 -32.05 -7.76 -6.54
CA ALA A 79 -31.34 -8.18 -5.33
C ALA A 79 -29.86 -8.50 -5.61
N VAL A 80 -29.59 -9.24 -6.70
CA VAL A 80 -28.23 -9.61 -7.14
C VAL A 80 -27.41 -8.40 -7.55
N ARG A 81 -28.03 -7.38 -8.15
CA ARG A 81 -27.36 -6.11 -8.48
C ARG A 81 -26.97 -5.30 -7.26
N GLN A 82 -27.76 -5.41 -6.19
CA GLN A 82 -27.41 -4.78 -4.92
C GLN A 82 -26.26 -5.54 -4.25
N ASP A 83 -26.33 -6.88 -4.21
CA ASP A 83 -25.28 -7.76 -3.72
C ASP A 83 -25.35 -9.12 -4.42
N GLY A 84 -24.28 -9.51 -5.12
CA GLY A 84 -24.21 -10.77 -5.86
C GLY A 84 -24.50 -12.01 -5.01
N HIS A 85 -24.21 -11.97 -3.71
CA HIS A 85 -24.48 -13.09 -2.79
C HIS A 85 -25.97 -13.32 -2.53
N ALA A 86 -26.84 -12.34 -2.80
CA ALA A 86 -28.29 -12.49 -2.70
C ALA A 86 -28.83 -13.64 -3.58
N MET A 87 -28.09 -14.03 -4.63
CA MET A 87 -28.41 -15.18 -5.50
C MET A 87 -28.63 -16.48 -4.71
N VAL A 88 -28.03 -16.65 -3.52
CA VAL A 88 -28.21 -17.83 -2.68
C VAL A 88 -29.68 -18.07 -2.29
N PHE A 89 -30.49 -17.00 -2.21
CA PHE A 89 -31.90 -17.06 -1.83
C PHE A 89 -32.85 -17.24 -3.02
N ALA A 90 -32.33 -17.15 -4.25
CA ALA A 90 -33.13 -17.31 -5.45
C ALA A 90 -33.61 -18.76 -5.64
N ASP A 91 -34.75 -18.91 -6.31
CA ASP A 91 -35.25 -20.21 -6.72
C ASP A 91 -34.21 -20.97 -7.56
N ALA A 92 -34.24 -22.30 -7.48
CA ALA A 92 -33.29 -23.15 -8.18
C ALA A 92 -33.30 -22.92 -9.71
N ALA A 93 -34.46 -22.60 -10.30
CA ALA A 93 -34.56 -22.28 -11.72
C ALA A 93 -33.76 -21.01 -12.08
N LEU A 94 -33.75 -20.00 -11.21
CA LEU A 94 -33.00 -18.76 -11.43
C LEU A 94 -31.51 -18.92 -11.12
N ARG A 95 -31.12 -19.80 -10.18
CA ARG A 95 -29.71 -20.21 -10.03
C ARG A 95 -29.20 -21.07 -11.19
N ALA A 96 -30.10 -21.52 -12.07
CA ALA A 96 -29.79 -22.16 -13.34
C ALA A 96 -30.01 -21.23 -14.56
N ASP A 97 -30.46 -19.98 -14.34
CA ASP A 97 -30.60 -18.97 -15.38
C ASP A 97 -29.26 -18.29 -15.61
N ARG A 98 -28.77 -18.34 -16.84
CA ARG A 98 -27.43 -17.86 -17.21
C ARG A 98 -27.29 -16.36 -16.97
N ASP A 99 -28.32 -15.55 -17.25
CA ASP A 99 -28.22 -14.10 -17.12
C ASP A 99 -28.12 -13.68 -15.66
N VAL A 100 -28.93 -14.31 -14.79
CA VAL A 100 -28.91 -14.06 -13.35
C VAL A 100 -27.55 -14.43 -12.76
N VAL A 101 -27.01 -15.60 -13.13
CA VAL A 101 -25.69 -16.03 -12.65
C VAL A 101 -24.58 -15.13 -13.18
N MET A 102 -24.63 -14.70 -14.44
CA MET A 102 -23.64 -13.77 -14.98
C MET A 102 -23.66 -12.42 -14.27
N GLU A 103 -24.84 -11.88 -13.95
CA GLU A 103 -24.97 -10.64 -13.17
C GLU A 103 -24.35 -10.82 -11.76
N ALA A 104 -24.58 -11.96 -11.09
CA ALA A 104 -23.98 -12.24 -9.79
C ALA A 104 -22.45 -12.39 -9.85
N VAL A 105 -21.95 -13.12 -10.84
CA VAL A 105 -20.52 -13.37 -11.05
C VAL A 105 -19.77 -12.08 -11.41
N GLN A 106 -20.43 -11.12 -12.08
CA GLN A 106 -19.86 -9.80 -12.33
C GLN A 106 -19.63 -8.98 -11.05
N GLN A 107 -20.44 -9.20 -10.01
CA GLN A 107 -20.24 -8.55 -8.70
C GLN A 107 -19.14 -9.23 -7.91
N ASP A 108 -19.19 -10.56 -7.80
CA ASP A 108 -18.17 -11.38 -7.13
C ASP A 108 -18.14 -12.78 -7.73
N GLY A 109 -16.98 -13.21 -8.24
CA GLY A 109 -16.79 -14.56 -8.80
C GLY A 109 -17.05 -15.70 -7.80
N TYR A 110 -17.00 -15.47 -6.48
CA TYR A 110 -17.38 -16.48 -5.47
C TYR A 110 -18.84 -16.92 -5.59
N THR A 111 -19.71 -16.09 -6.16
CA THR A 111 -21.13 -16.40 -6.38
C THR A 111 -21.35 -17.58 -7.33
N LEU A 112 -20.33 -17.99 -8.10
CA LEU A 112 -20.34 -19.24 -8.87
C LEU A 112 -20.68 -20.47 -8.00
N SER A 113 -20.36 -20.42 -6.70
CA SER A 113 -20.71 -21.45 -5.72
C SER A 113 -22.22 -21.67 -5.54
N TYR A 114 -23.08 -20.71 -5.92
CA TYR A 114 -24.54 -20.84 -5.85
C TYR A 114 -25.18 -21.31 -7.17
N ALA A 115 -24.46 -21.17 -8.28
CA ALA A 115 -24.94 -21.54 -9.62
C ALA A 115 -25.22 -23.04 -9.74
N SER A 116 -26.07 -23.41 -10.69
CA SER A 116 -26.34 -24.81 -11.04
C SER A 116 -25.08 -25.54 -11.55
N THR A 117 -25.07 -26.87 -11.47
CA THR A 117 -23.96 -27.70 -11.97
C THR A 117 -23.69 -27.47 -13.45
N ASN A 118 -24.73 -27.22 -14.25
CA ASN A 118 -24.60 -26.92 -15.68
C ASN A 118 -23.87 -25.59 -15.92
N LEU A 119 -24.16 -24.55 -15.14
CA LEU A 119 -23.50 -23.25 -15.28
C LEU A 119 -22.10 -23.22 -14.68
N ARG A 120 -21.80 -24.03 -13.66
CA ARG A 120 -20.42 -24.30 -13.24
C ARG A 120 -19.60 -25.06 -14.29
N ALA A 121 -20.28 -25.63 -15.30
CA ALA A 121 -19.69 -26.26 -16.47
C ALA A 121 -19.80 -25.37 -17.74
N ASP A 122 -20.28 -24.14 -17.63
CA ASP A 122 -20.27 -23.15 -18.71
C ASP A 122 -18.92 -22.42 -18.72
N ARG A 123 -18.26 -22.37 -19.88
CA ARG A 123 -16.90 -21.82 -20.00
C ARG A 123 -16.88 -20.32 -19.72
N GLU A 124 -17.83 -19.57 -20.27
CA GLU A 124 -17.83 -18.12 -20.18
C GLU A 124 -18.15 -17.67 -18.76
N VAL A 125 -19.11 -18.33 -18.11
CA VAL A 125 -19.45 -18.08 -16.71
C VAL A 125 -18.25 -18.35 -15.80
N VAL A 126 -17.55 -19.49 -16.01
CA VAL A 126 -16.39 -19.86 -15.20
C VAL A 126 -15.20 -18.92 -15.45
N THR A 127 -14.88 -18.61 -16.70
CA THR A 127 -13.83 -17.64 -17.06
C THR A 127 -14.08 -16.29 -16.39
N GLN A 128 -15.30 -15.76 -16.48
CA GLN A 128 -15.66 -14.50 -15.82
C GLN A 128 -15.46 -14.58 -14.30
N ALA A 129 -15.86 -15.70 -13.67
CA ALA A 129 -15.74 -15.89 -12.24
C ALA A 129 -14.27 -16.00 -11.78
N VAL A 130 -13.43 -16.76 -12.48
CA VAL A 130 -12.02 -16.91 -12.12
C VAL A 130 -11.20 -15.65 -12.39
N GLY A 131 -11.58 -14.88 -13.41
CA GLY A 131 -10.99 -13.57 -13.67
C GLY A 131 -11.29 -12.57 -12.55
N SER A 132 -12.52 -12.59 -12.00
CA SER A 132 -12.92 -11.79 -10.83
C SER A 132 -12.17 -12.24 -9.56
N THR A 133 -12.14 -13.54 -9.29
CA THR A 133 -11.38 -14.12 -8.16
C THR A 133 -10.91 -15.53 -8.49
N GLY A 134 -9.60 -15.77 -8.45
CA GLY A 134 -9.02 -17.09 -8.74
C GLY A 134 -9.59 -18.24 -7.89
N TYR A 135 -10.11 -17.93 -6.69
CA TYR A 135 -10.78 -18.90 -5.83
C TYR A 135 -12.05 -19.51 -6.44
N ALA A 136 -12.69 -18.83 -7.40
CA ALA A 136 -13.86 -19.37 -8.08
C ALA A 136 -13.59 -20.71 -8.78
N LEU A 137 -12.32 -21.04 -9.08
CA LEU A 137 -11.91 -22.32 -9.63
C LEU A 137 -12.29 -23.51 -8.72
N LEU A 138 -12.36 -23.29 -7.40
CA LEU A 138 -12.88 -24.27 -6.45
C LEU A 138 -14.34 -24.67 -6.74
N PHE A 139 -15.15 -23.79 -7.32
CA PHE A 139 -16.55 -24.09 -7.61
C PHE A 139 -16.78 -24.51 -9.05
N ALA A 140 -15.83 -24.27 -9.94
CA ALA A 140 -15.90 -24.72 -11.32
C ALA A 140 -15.99 -26.26 -11.41
N HIS A 141 -16.67 -26.75 -12.45
CA HIS A 141 -16.70 -28.17 -12.78
C HIS A 141 -15.27 -28.70 -13.04
N ASP A 142 -14.98 -29.95 -12.66
CA ASP A 142 -13.63 -30.53 -12.69
C ASP A 142 -12.92 -30.41 -14.05
N LYS A 143 -13.67 -30.46 -15.15
CA LYS A 143 -13.14 -30.23 -16.51
C LYS A 143 -12.36 -28.91 -16.65
N PHE A 144 -12.73 -27.86 -15.91
CA PHE A 144 -12.05 -26.56 -15.94
C PHE A 144 -10.88 -26.47 -14.98
N ARG A 145 -10.86 -27.30 -13.92
CA ARG A 145 -9.66 -27.50 -13.11
C ARG A 145 -8.55 -28.21 -13.88
N SER A 146 -8.89 -28.87 -14.99
CA SER A 146 -7.96 -29.43 -15.97
C SER A 146 -7.88 -28.62 -17.28
N ASP A 147 -8.56 -27.47 -17.39
CA ASP A 147 -8.43 -26.59 -18.56
C ASP A 147 -7.29 -25.60 -18.29
N LYS A 148 -6.18 -25.76 -18.99
CA LYS A 148 -4.97 -24.97 -18.79
C LYS A 148 -5.22 -23.47 -18.89
N ALA A 149 -6.06 -23.00 -19.83
CA ALA A 149 -6.32 -21.58 -20.00
C ALA A 149 -7.10 -20.99 -18.82
N VAL A 150 -8.12 -21.71 -18.34
CA VAL A 150 -8.93 -21.28 -17.19
C VAL A 150 -8.11 -21.30 -15.90
N VAL A 151 -7.30 -22.34 -15.70
CA VAL A 151 -6.40 -22.42 -14.53
C VAL A 151 -5.36 -21.31 -14.56
N PHE A 152 -4.77 -21.03 -15.72
CA PHE A 152 -3.79 -19.96 -15.88
C PHE A 152 -4.40 -18.60 -15.48
N GLU A 153 -5.59 -18.29 -15.98
CA GLU A 153 -6.32 -17.06 -15.60
C GLU A 153 -6.63 -17.01 -14.11
N ALA A 154 -7.10 -18.12 -13.53
CA ALA A 154 -7.38 -18.21 -12.09
C ALA A 154 -6.13 -17.95 -11.24
N VAL A 155 -4.99 -18.52 -11.64
CA VAL A 155 -3.70 -18.38 -10.93
C VAL A 155 -3.16 -16.95 -11.05
N GLN A 156 -3.33 -16.30 -12.20
CA GLN A 156 -2.96 -14.89 -12.36
C GLN A 156 -3.79 -13.95 -11.48
N SER A 157 -5.08 -14.24 -11.32
CA SER A 157 -5.95 -13.50 -10.41
C SER A 157 -5.59 -13.78 -8.94
N ASN A 158 -5.33 -15.04 -8.59
CA ASN A 158 -4.91 -15.44 -7.26
C ASN A 158 -4.06 -16.72 -7.29
N TRP A 159 -2.81 -16.62 -6.85
CA TRP A 159 -1.86 -17.75 -6.79
C TRP A 159 -2.39 -18.98 -6.04
N GLN A 160 -3.29 -18.81 -5.07
CA GLN A 160 -3.89 -19.90 -4.29
C GLN A 160 -4.78 -20.80 -5.16
N ALA A 161 -5.24 -20.31 -6.32
CA ALA A 161 -5.97 -21.10 -7.29
C ALA A 161 -5.19 -22.32 -7.80
N LEU A 162 -3.85 -22.28 -7.73
CA LEU A 162 -2.99 -23.43 -8.03
C LEU A 162 -3.42 -24.66 -7.23
N GLY A 163 -3.83 -24.49 -5.97
CA GLY A 163 -4.28 -25.59 -5.11
C GLY A 163 -5.57 -26.28 -5.59
N TYR A 164 -6.37 -25.62 -6.42
CA TYR A 164 -7.62 -26.16 -6.97
C TYR A 164 -7.46 -26.72 -8.38
N ALA A 165 -6.31 -26.53 -9.02
CA ALA A 165 -6.01 -27.13 -10.31
C ALA A 165 -5.86 -28.66 -10.20
N SER A 166 -6.04 -29.35 -11.33
CA SER A 166 -5.82 -30.79 -11.42
C SER A 166 -4.39 -31.16 -11.02
N ALA A 167 -4.19 -32.41 -10.59
CA ALA A 167 -2.84 -32.87 -10.21
C ALA A 167 -1.81 -32.72 -11.35
N GLU A 168 -2.26 -32.85 -12.60
CA GLU A 168 -1.46 -32.63 -13.79
C GLU A 168 -1.08 -31.15 -13.95
N LEU A 169 -2.04 -30.23 -13.88
CA LEU A 169 -1.77 -28.79 -14.05
C LEU A 169 -1.03 -28.16 -12.88
N ARG A 170 -1.10 -28.74 -11.67
CA ARG A 170 -0.22 -28.36 -10.55
C ARG A 170 1.26 -28.67 -10.82
N LYS A 171 1.54 -29.57 -11.77
CA LYS A 171 2.88 -29.90 -12.28
C LYS A 171 3.14 -29.32 -13.67
N ASP A 172 2.24 -28.50 -14.21
CA ASP A 172 2.50 -27.78 -15.44
C ASP A 172 3.39 -26.57 -15.13
N LYS A 173 4.57 -26.55 -15.76
CA LYS A 173 5.60 -25.52 -15.52
C LYS A 173 5.10 -24.10 -15.83
N GLU A 174 4.25 -23.93 -16.84
CA GLU A 174 3.72 -22.61 -17.21
C GLU A 174 2.73 -22.09 -16.16
N ILE A 175 1.86 -22.95 -15.65
CA ILE A 175 0.94 -22.63 -14.55
C ILE A 175 1.73 -22.30 -13.28
N VAL A 176 2.74 -23.09 -12.95
CA VAL A 176 3.59 -22.87 -11.77
C VAL A 176 4.36 -21.55 -11.88
N LEU A 177 4.94 -21.25 -13.05
CA LEU A 177 5.61 -19.98 -13.31
C LEU A 177 4.66 -18.78 -13.12
N ALA A 178 3.42 -18.88 -13.61
CA ALA A 178 2.42 -17.85 -13.38
C ALA A 178 2.10 -17.67 -11.89
N ALA A 179 2.03 -18.76 -11.11
CA ALA A 179 1.76 -18.69 -9.67
C ALA A 179 2.90 -18.02 -8.91
N VAL A 180 4.16 -18.43 -9.14
CA VAL A 180 5.31 -17.88 -8.41
C VAL A 180 5.64 -16.44 -8.80
N ALA A 181 5.29 -16.04 -10.03
CA ALA A 181 5.44 -14.65 -10.48
C ALA A 181 4.49 -13.68 -9.78
N THR A 182 3.33 -14.14 -9.29
CA THR A 182 2.35 -13.28 -8.60
C THR A 182 2.57 -13.21 -7.09
N ASN A 183 3.08 -14.27 -6.47
CA ASN A 183 3.33 -14.28 -5.03
C ASN A 183 4.38 -15.31 -4.61
N ARG A 184 5.36 -14.90 -3.78
CA ARG A 184 6.39 -15.80 -3.23
C ARG A 184 5.83 -17.03 -2.50
N HIS A 185 4.68 -16.90 -1.83
CA HIS A 185 4.07 -17.98 -1.06
C HIS A 185 3.63 -19.15 -1.94
N ALA A 186 3.42 -18.92 -3.24
CA ALA A 186 3.09 -19.98 -4.19
C ALA A 186 4.17 -21.06 -4.22
N LEU A 187 5.44 -20.69 -4.09
CA LEU A 187 6.58 -21.62 -4.14
C LEU A 187 6.51 -22.71 -3.06
N ALA A 188 5.88 -22.42 -1.91
CA ALA A 188 5.64 -23.41 -0.86
C ALA A 188 4.71 -24.55 -1.31
N MET A 189 3.76 -24.27 -2.20
CA MET A 189 2.76 -25.23 -2.68
C MET A 189 3.18 -26.00 -3.94
N VAL A 190 4.22 -25.54 -4.62
CA VAL A 190 4.73 -26.17 -5.85
C VAL A 190 5.23 -27.58 -5.54
N ASP A 191 5.05 -28.51 -6.48
CA ASP A 191 5.59 -29.88 -6.35
C ASP A 191 7.11 -29.85 -6.18
N GLU A 192 7.67 -30.79 -5.41
CA GLU A 192 9.09 -30.77 -5.04
C GLU A 192 10.01 -30.79 -6.27
N GLU A 193 9.65 -31.53 -7.31
CA GLU A 193 10.41 -31.60 -8.57
C GLU A 193 10.55 -30.22 -9.21
N LEU A 194 9.44 -29.49 -9.34
CA LEU A 194 9.43 -28.15 -9.93
C LEU A 194 9.98 -27.07 -9.00
N ARG A 195 9.97 -27.28 -7.67
CA ARG A 195 10.62 -26.36 -6.73
C ARG A 195 12.16 -26.37 -6.88
N THR A 196 12.70 -27.42 -7.50
CA THR A 196 14.12 -27.51 -7.86
C THR A 196 14.40 -27.13 -9.31
N ASP A 197 13.37 -26.83 -10.12
CA ASP A 197 13.55 -26.40 -11.50
C ASP A 197 14.20 -24.99 -11.53
N PRO A 198 15.31 -24.81 -12.27
CA PRO A 198 16.03 -23.54 -12.29
C PRO A 198 15.20 -22.35 -12.77
N ASP A 199 14.28 -22.53 -13.71
CA ASP A 199 13.45 -21.43 -14.23
C ASP A 199 12.40 -21.02 -13.20
N VAL A 200 11.80 -21.99 -12.49
CA VAL A 200 10.84 -21.73 -11.42
C VAL A 200 11.51 -20.99 -10.26
N VAL A 201 12.67 -21.46 -9.82
CA VAL A 201 13.45 -20.81 -8.76
C VAL A 201 13.83 -19.38 -9.18
N LYS A 202 14.36 -19.22 -10.39
CA LYS A 202 14.78 -17.92 -10.89
C LYS A 202 13.61 -16.94 -11.02
N GLU A 203 12.46 -17.37 -11.53
CA GLU A 203 11.30 -16.49 -11.63
C GLU A 203 10.75 -16.12 -10.26
N ALA A 204 10.69 -17.07 -9.31
CA ALA A 204 10.27 -16.79 -7.94
C ALA A 204 11.17 -15.74 -7.27
N LEU A 205 12.50 -15.91 -7.35
CA LEU A 205 13.47 -14.97 -6.78
C LEU A 205 13.47 -13.61 -7.50
N ARG A 206 13.20 -13.59 -8.81
CA ARG A 206 13.04 -12.35 -9.58
C ARG A 206 11.82 -11.56 -9.14
N ALA A 207 10.71 -12.25 -8.87
CA ALA A 207 9.47 -11.64 -8.41
C ALA A 207 9.59 -11.10 -6.98
N ASP A 208 10.18 -11.89 -6.07
CA ASP A 208 10.45 -11.50 -4.69
C ASP A 208 11.62 -12.33 -4.12
N GLY A 209 12.73 -11.67 -3.78
CA GLY A 209 13.94 -12.28 -3.25
C GLY A 209 13.72 -13.05 -1.94
N HIS A 210 12.69 -12.70 -1.17
CA HIS A 210 12.31 -13.45 0.03
C HIS A 210 11.77 -14.84 -0.29
N ALA A 211 11.45 -15.16 -1.55
CA ALA A 211 11.08 -16.52 -1.96
C ALA A 211 12.19 -17.55 -1.63
N LEU A 212 13.44 -17.08 -1.40
CA LEU A 212 14.55 -17.89 -0.89
C LEU A 212 14.17 -18.70 0.37
N VAL A 213 13.27 -18.20 1.22
CA VAL A 213 12.81 -18.90 2.43
C VAL A 213 12.12 -20.25 2.14
N TYR A 214 11.54 -20.41 0.95
CA TYR A 214 10.83 -21.63 0.55
C TYR A 214 11.71 -22.66 -0.14
N LEU A 215 12.97 -22.34 -0.41
CA LEU A 215 13.92 -23.27 -1.01
C LEU A 215 14.51 -24.21 0.03
N SER A 216 14.98 -25.37 -0.43
CA SER A 216 15.61 -26.37 0.44
C SER A 216 16.91 -25.85 1.05
N ASP A 217 17.36 -26.47 2.14
CA ASP A 217 18.64 -26.10 2.78
C ASP A 217 19.83 -26.19 1.81
N SER A 218 19.82 -27.15 0.87
CA SER A 218 20.85 -27.26 -0.15
C SER A 218 20.82 -26.07 -1.12
N GLN A 219 19.64 -25.69 -1.61
CA GLN A 219 19.47 -24.55 -2.51
C GLN A 219 19.82 -23.22 -1.82
N ARG A 220 19.51 -23.07 -0.53
CA ARG A 220 19.89 -21.89 0.28
C ARG A 220 21.38 -21.83 0.60
N ALA A 221 22.14 -22.87 0.26
CA ALA A 221 23.59 -22.90 0.31
C ALA A 221 24.25 -22.74 -1.08
N GLU A 222 23.47 -22.62 -2.16
CA GLU A 222 23.99 -22.39 -3.50
C GLU A 222 24.19 -20.90 -3.74
N LYS A 223 25.44 -20.51 -4.03
CA LYS A 223 25.84 -19.11 -4.16
C LYS A 223 25.05 -18.36 -5.22
N ASP A 224 24.81 -18.96 -6.38
CA ASP A 224 24.10 -18.30 -7.49
C ASP A 224 22.63 -18.03 -7.15
N ILE A 225 21.97 -18.96 -6.46
CA ILE A 225 20.59 -18.82 -5.97
C ILE A 225 20.51 -17.71 -4.91
N VAL A 226 21.38 -17.77 -3.89
CA VAL A 226 21.40 -16.75 -2.84
C VAL A 226 21.72 -15.38 -3.42
N LEU A 227 22.68 -15.28 -4.34
CA LEU A 227 23.05 -14.02 -4.96
C LEU A 227 21.90 -13.47 -5.82
N ALA A 228 21.15 -14.31 -6.52
CA ALA A 228 19.96 -13.88 -7.26
C ALA A 228 18.89 -13.29 -6.34
N ALA A 229 18.66 -13.92 -5.18
CA ALA A 229 17.73 -13.43 -4.16
C ALA A 229 18.18 -12.08 -3.57
N VAL A 230 19.44 -12.01 -3.15
CA VAL A 230 20.03 -10.83 -2.50
C VAL A 230 20.13 -9.64 -3.45
N LYS A 231 20.37 -9.87 -4.74
CA LYS A 231 20.34 -8.82 -5.78
C LYS A 231 18.94 -8.24 -6.00
N GLN A 232 17.89 -9.01 -5.73
CA GLN A 232 16.52 -8.53 -5.84
C GLN A 232 16.12 -7.74 -4.58
N ASP A 233 16.48 -8.26 -3.41
CA ASP A 233 16.30 -7.59 -2.12
C ASP A 233 17.40 -8.05 -1.14
N GLY A 234 18.20 -7.09 -0.65
CA GLY A 234 19.30 -7.37 0.28
C GLY A 234 18.86 -8.07 1.58
N HIS A 235 17.61 -7.89 2.02
CA HIS A 235 17.07 -8.54 3.23
C HIS A 235 16.90 -10.05 3.05
N ALA A 236 16.86 -10.55 1.81
CA ALA A 236 16.80 -11.99 1.54
C ALA A 236 18.01 -12.76 2.13
N VAL A 237 19.12 -12.08 2.43
CA VAL A 237 20.32 -12.67 3.03
C VAL A 237 20.03 -13.41 4.34
N SER A 238 19.01 -13.00 5.11
CA SER A 238 18.64 -13.69 6.35
C SER A 238 18.15 -15.13 6.15
N TYR A 239 17.71 -15.48 4.94
CA TYR A 239 17.25 -16.83 4.62
C TYR A 239 18.35 -17.73 4.03
N ALA A 240 19.48 -17.14 3.63
CA ALA A 240 20.63 -17.90 3.16
C ALA A 240 21.18 -18.80 4.29
N SER A 241 21.87 -19.87 3.92
CA SER A 241 22.54 -20.72 4.90
C SER A 241 23.59 -19.92 5.69
N ASN A 242 23.90 -20.37 6.91
CA ASN A 242 24.89 -19.70 7.78
C ASN A 242 26.26 -19.54 7.10
N GLY A 243 26.64 -20.47 6.22
CA GLY A 243 27.86 -20.36 5.42
C GLY A 243 27.76 -19.23 4.39
N MET A 244 26.64 -19.15 3.65
CA MET A 244 26.42 -18.11 2.65
C MET A 244 26.31 -16.71 3.23
N GLN A 245 25.80 -16.56 4.46
CA GLN A 245 25.79 -15.26 5.16
C GLN A 245 27.19 -14.73 5.50
N GLN A 246 28.19 -15.61 5.57
CA GLN A 246 29.59 -15.26 5.85
C GLN A 246 30.41 -15.03 4.57
N GLU A 247 29.87 -15.42 3.41
CA GLU A 247 30.53 -15.20 2.13
C GLU A 247 30.61 -13.70 1.82
N MET A 248 31.83 -13.23 1.59
CA MET A 248 32.11 -11.79 1.42
C MET A 248 31.32 -11.20 0.25
N ASP A 249 31.22 -11.91 -0.87
CA ASP A 249 30.50 -11.42 -2.05
C ASP A 249 28.99 -11.27 -1.77
N ILE A 250 28.40 -12.18 -0.98
CA ILE A 250 26.99 -12.12 -0.60
C ILE A 250 26.76 -10.98 0.38
N ALA A 251 27.60 -10.87 1.41
CA ALA A 251 27.54 -9.80 2.39
C ALA A 251 27.66 -8.42 1.75
N LEU A 252 28.64 -8.24 0.85
CA LEU A 252 28.85 -7.00 0.11
C LEU A 252 27.68 -6.67 -0.82
N GLN A 253 27.10 -7.67 -1.48
CA GLN A 253 25.90 -7.46 -2.29
C GLN A 253 24.71 -7.05 -1.42
N ALA A 254 24.47 -7.72 -0.29
CA ALA A 254 23.32 -7.43 0.58
C ALA A 254 23.36 -5.99 1.11
N VAL A 255 24.51 -5.57 1.66
CA VAL A 255 24.66 -4.22 2.18
C VAL A 255 24.75 -3.16 1.07
N ALA A 256 25.08 -3.56 -0.16
CA ALA A 256 25.00 -2.68 -1.32
C ALA A 256 23.55 -2.35 -1.69
N GLU A 257 22.64 -3.34 -1.67
CA GLU A 257 21.21 -3.12 -1.96
C GLU A 257 20.52 -2.31 -0.85
N ASP A 258 20.76 -2.65 0.42
CA ASP A 258 20.34 -1.83 1.56
C ASP A 258 21.32 -1.99 2.71
N GLY A 259 22.03 -0.92 3.07
CA GLY A 259 23.01 -0.94 4.15
C GLY A 259 22.46 -1.41 5.50
N ILE A 260 21.16 -1.27 5.76
CA ILE A 260 20.55 -1.73 7.03
C ILE A 260 20.69 -3.26 7.21
N THR A 261 20.77 -4.00 6.10
CA THR A 261 20.95 -5.46 6.10
C THR A 261 22.23 -5.92 6.80
N LEU A 262 23.19 -5.01 7.06
CA LEU A 262 24.33 -5.26 7.92
C LEU A 262 23.90 -5.85 9.28
N GLY A 263 22.75 -5.43 9.82
CA GLY A 263 22.21 -5.95 11.09
C GLY A 263 21.73 -7.40 11.02
N LEU A 264 21.52 -7.95 9.83
CA LEU A 264 21.13 -9.34 9.60
C LEU A 264 22.34 -10.27 9.45
N LEU A 265 23.54 -9.71 9.27
CA LEU A 265 24.76 -10.47 9.03
C LEU A 265 25.43 -10.89 10.36
N PRO A 266 26.14 -12.03 10.37
CA PRO A 266 26.89 -12.49 11.55
C PRO A 266 27.93 -11.47 12.03
N ASP A 267 28.22 -11.47 13.33
CA ASP A 267 29.16 -10.55 14.00
C ASP A 267 30.52 -10.46 13.29
N GLN A 268 31.05 -11.59 12.82
CA GLN A 268 32.34 -11.65 12.12
C GLN A 268 32.31 -10.83 10.82
N VAL A 269 31.17 -10.80 10.13
CA VAL A 269 30.98 -10.03 8.90
C VAL A 269 30.78 -8.55 9.23
N ARG A 270 30.05 -8.25 10.32
CA ARG A 270 29.85 -6.86 10.80
C ARG A 270 31.14 -6.21 11.29
N ALA A 271 32.08 -7.02 11.77
CA ALA A 271 33.44 -6.60 12.13
C ALA A 271 34.39 -6.50 10.92
N ASN A 272 33.92 -6.78 9.70
CA ASN A 272 34.70 -6.55 8.50
C ASN A 272 34.58 -5.09 8.04
N LYS A 273 35.72 -4.38 8.04
CA LYS A 273 35.79 -2.96 7.66
C LYS A 273 35.22 -2.68 6.27
N LEU A 274 35.49 -3.53 5.28
CA LEU A 274 35.00 -3.33 3.90
C LEU A 274 33.47 -3.41 3.84
N VAL A 275 32.88 -4.38 4.53
CA VAL A 275 31.42 -4.54 4.59
C VAL A 275 30.78 -3.38 5.35
N ALA A 276 31.37 -2.99 6.49
CA ALA A 276 30.89 -1.85 7.27
C ALA A 276 30.91 -0.54 6.47
N LEU A 277 32.01 -0.26 5.74
CA LEU A 277 32.11 0.90 4.85
C LEU A 277 31.02 0.88 3.80
N ARG A 278 30.90 -0.24 3.06
CA ARG A 278 29.90 -0.37 1.99
C ARG A 278 28.46 -0.19 2.49
N ALA A 279 28.16 -0.74 3.67
CA ALA A 279 26.85 -0.61 4.29
C ALA A 279 26.51 0.84 4.65
N VAL A 280 27.47 1.55 5.27
CA VAL A 280 27.29 2.95 5.69
C VAL A 280 27.19 3.89 4.48
N GLU A 281 27.98 3.64 3.43
CA GLU A 281 27.89 4.36 2.15
C GLU A 281 26.51 4.19 1.50
N SER A 282 25.94 2.99 1.54
CA SER A 282 24.60 2.71 1.00
C SER A 282 23.51 3.36 1.86
N ASN A 283 23.63 3.26 3.19
CA ASN A 283 22.64 3.79 4.12
C ASN A 283 23.27 4.15 5.46
N VAL A 284 23.32 5.44 5.81
CA VAL A 284 23.91 5.92 7.07
C VAL A 284 23.32 5.26 8.32
N LYS A 285 22.06 4.81 8.29
CA LYS A 285 21.44 4.11 9.42
C LYS A 285 22.14 2.77 9.75
N ALA A 286 22.83 2.18 8.78
CA ALA A 286 23.65 0.99 8.97
C ALA A 286 24.73 1.18 10.04
N PHE A 287 25.18 2.42 10.30
CA PHE A 287 26.17 2.74 11.33
C PHE A 287 25.78 2.21 12.72
N GLN A 288 24.48 2.10 13.02
CA GLN A 288 24.01 1.53 14.28
C GLN A 288 24.40 0.05 14.46
N ASN A 289 24.50 -0.69 13.34
CA ASN A 289 24.78 -2.11 13.28
C ASN A 289 26.26 -2.46 13.03
N VAL A 290 27.12 -1.45 12.82
CA VAL A 290 28.57 -1.62 12.70
C VAL A 290 29.14 -2.16 14.02
N ALA A 291 30.15 -3.03 13.95
CA ALA A 291 30.83 -3.53 15.14
C ALA A 291 31.46 -2.40 15.98
N GLU A 292 31.45 -2.54 17.31
CA GLU A 292 31.84 -1.46 18.23
C GLU A 292 33.28 -0.97 18.03
N ASP A 293 34.20 -1.87 17.68
CA ASP A 293 35.60 -1.56 17.37
C ASP A 293 35.73 -0.69 16.10
N LEU A 294 34.86 -0.91 15.11
CA LEU A 294 34.84 -0.15 13.85
C LEU A 294 34.08 1.19 13.95
N LYS A 295 33.23 1.42 14.97
CA LYS A 295 32.55 2.72 15.15
C LYS A 295 33.52 3.87 15.40
N ALA A 296 34.72 3.57 15.92
CA ALA A 296 35.78 4.55 16.13
C ALA A 296 36.74 4.67 14.93
N ASP A 297 36.64 3.78 13.93
CA ASP A 297 37.51 3.79 12.76
C ASP A 297 37.32 5.10 11.94
N PRO A 298 38.40 5.82 11.60
CA PRO A 298 38.31 7.09 10.90
C PRO A 298 37.57 7.00 9.56
N ASP A 299 37.84 5.95 8.78
CA ASP A 299 37.28 5.81 7.43
C ASP A 299 35.78 5.51 7.52
N VAL A 300 35.36 4.69 8.48
CA VAL A 300 33.93 4.37 8.70
C VAL A 300 33.16 5.61 9.17
N ARG A 301 33.76 6.42 10.04
CA ARG A 301 33.15 7.68 10.48
C ARG A 301 33.06 8.71 9.36
N GLU A 302 34.10 8.82 8.54
CA GLU A 302 34.11 9.69 7.37
C GLU A 302 33.04 9.27 6.36
N ALA A 303 32.93 7.97 6.07
CA ALA A 303 31.88 7.43 5.22
C ALA A 303 30.48 7.72 5.78
N ALA A 304 30.28 7.58 7.10
CA ALA A 304 29.01 7.90 7.76
C ALA A 304 28.64 9.37 7.62
N LEU A 305 29.60 10.28 7.83
CA LEU A 305 29.39 11.71 7.68
C LEU A 305 29.11 12.09 6.21
N ALA A 306 29.83 11.49 5.26
CA ALA A 306 29.60 11.71 3.84
C ALA A 306 28.21 11.24 3.39
N SER A 307 27.78 10.07 3.86
CA SER A 307 26.45 9.50 3.62
C SER A 307 25.34 10.34 4.26
N GLU A 308 25.50 10.76 5.53
CA GLU A 308 24.58 11.69 6.22
C GLU A 308 24.45 13.00 5.45
N ARG A 309 25.57 13.57 5.04
CA ARG A 309 25.64 14.82 4.28
C ARG A 309 24.86 14.72 2.97
N TYR A 310 25.08 13.65 2.20
CA TYR A 310 24.39 13.43 0.93
C TYR A 310 22.87 13.26 1.13
N ALA A 311 22.46 12.41 2.08
CA ALA A 311 21.06 12.17 2.39
C ALA A 311 20.35 13.46 2.84
N LEU A 312 20.97 14.23 3.72
CA LEU A 312 20.43 15.48 4.22
C LEU A 312 20.35 16.55 3.13
N LEU A 313 21.38 16.68 2.29
CA LEU A 313 21.39 17.65 1.18
C LEU A 313 20.23 17.41 0.20
N ASN A 314 19.88 16.15 -0.05
CA ASN A 314 18.72 15.81 -0.86
C ASN A 314 17.41 16.05 -0.12
N ALA A 315 17.33 15.74 1.17
CA ALA A 315 16.14 15.98 1.98
C ALA A 315 15.78 17.48 2.06
N VAL A 316 16.76 18.36 2.31
CA VAL A 316 16.52 19.81 2.42
C VAL A 316 16.07 20.46 1.12
N LYS A 317 16.39 19.85 -0.04
CA LYS A 317 15.90 20.31 -1.35
C LYS A 317 14.42 20.02 -1.55
N VAL A 318 13.89 18.99 -0.90
CA VAL A 318 12.46 18.63 -0.95
C VAL A 318 11.70 19.35 0.18
N ASP A 319 12.24 19.32 1.39
CA ASP A 319 11.70 19.99 2.58
C ASP A 319 12.83 20.62 3.41
N GLY A 320 12.96 21.96 3.37
CA GLY A 320 13.98 22.71 4.07
C GLY A 320 13.93 22.51 5.60
N TYR A 321 12.78 22.11 6.17
CA TYR A 321 12.68 21.80 7.59
C TYR A 321 13.44 20.54 7.99
N ALA A 322 13.86 19.69 7.04
CA ALA A 322 14.74 18.56 7.32
C ALA A 322 16.03 18.98 8.05
N LEU A 323 16.49 20.23 7.86
CA LEU A 323 17.62 20.81 8.58
C LEU A 323 17.45 20.80 10.10
N ARG A 324 16.22 20.86 10.61
CA ARG A 324 15.92 20.85 12.06
C ARG A 324 16.45 19.60 12.75
N SER A 325 16.37 18.46 12.07
CA SER A 325 16.73 17.15 12.62
C SER A 325 18.20 16.81 12.41
N ALA A 326 18.95 17.66 11.72
CA ALA A 326 20.35 17.44 11.42
C ALA A 326 21.26 17.58 12.64
N SER A 327 22.33 16.79 12.66
CA SER A 327 23.39 16.91 13.67
C SER A 327 23.99 18.32 13.68
N GLN A 328 24.62 18.71 14.79
CA GLN A 328 25.20 20.06 14.93
C GLN A 328 26.24 20.34 13.84
N HIS A 329 27.05 19.34 13.49
CA HIS A 329 28.04 19.44 12.41
C HIS A 329 27.37 19.67 11.05
N MET A 330 26.27 18.97 10.75
CA MET A 330 25.55 19.14 9.48
C MET A 330 24.82 20.49 9.39
N ARG A 331 24.33 21.02 10.51
CA ARG A 331 23.78 22.39 10.55
C ARG A 331 24.83 23.48 10.36
N ALA A 332 26.11 23.16 10.55
CA ALA A 332 27.23 24.05 10.25
C ALA A 332 27.76 23.91 8.82
N ASP A 333 27.28 22.92 8.04
CA ASP A 333 27.64 22.81 6.63
C ASP A 333 26.95 23.90 5.82
N ARG A 334 27.76 24.84 5.33
CA ARG A 334 27.31 26.00 4.56
C ARG A 334 26.47 25.62 3.33
N GLU A 335 26.84 24.57 2.61
CA GLU A 335 26.15 24.17 1.38
C GLU A 335 24.77 23.60 1.70
N ILE A 336 24.67 22.76 2.74
CA ILE A 336 23.38 22.22 3.21
C ILE A 336 22.46 23.35 3.66
N VAL A 337 22.96 24.28 4.49
CA VAL A 337 22.16 25.42 4.98
C VAL A 337 21.72 26.30 3.81
N LEU A 338 22.61 26.60 2.87
CA LEU A 338 22.29 27.41 1.70
C LEU A 338 21.21 26.75 0.83
N ALA A 339 21.26 25.42 0.64
CA ALA A 339 20.22 24.67 -0.05
C ALA A 339 18.88 24.72 0.72
N ALA A 340 18.91 24.53 2.03
CA ALA A 340 17.71 24.55 2.88
C ALA A 340 17.01 25.91 2.88
N VAL A 341 17.75 27.02 3.00
CA VAL A 341 17.14 28.36 3.02
C VAL A 341 16.62 28.79 1.64
N LYS A 342 17.21 28.28 0.56
CA LYS A 342 16.67 28.47 -0.81
C LYS A 342 15.35 27.73 -1.01
N GLN A 343 15.13 26.62 -0.30
CA GLN A 343 13.84 25.91 -0.30
C GLN A 343 12.83 26.58 0.64
N ASN A 344 13.26 26.99 1.85
CA ASN A 344 12.44 27.70 2.84
C ASN A 344 13.29 28.62 3.73
N GLY A 345 13.23 29.93 3.51
CA GLY A 345 14.06 30.93 4.19
C GLY A 345 13.89 30.97 5.70
N LYS A 346 12.75 30.54 6.26
CA LYS A 346 12.53 30.51 7.71
C LYS A 346 13.40 29.49 8.44
N VAL A 347 13.97 28.52 7.73
CA VAL A 347 14.82 27.49 8.33
C VAL A 347 16.21 28.02 8.72
N LEU A 348 16.53 29.28 8.35
CA LEU A 348 17.70 30.01 8.83
C LEU A 348 17.82 30.00 10.36
N VAL A 349 16.69 29.88 11.08
CA VAL A 349 16.66 29.73 12.55
C VAL A 349 17.47 28.53 13.07
N PHE A 350 17.63 27.47 12.27
CA PHE A 350 18.37 26.27 12.67
C PHE A 350 19.88 26.39 12.42
N ALA A 351 20.31 27.37 11.62
CA ALA A 351 21.71 27.60 11.31
C ALA A 351 22.46 28.20 12.52
N PRO A 352 23.73 27.81 12.74
CA PRO A 352 24.56 28.39 13.77
C PRO A 352 24.84 29.88 13.48
N GLU A 353 25.31 30.61 14.48
CA GLU A 353 25.48 32.07 14.41
C GLU A 353 26.41 32.50 13.27
N GLU A 354 27.46 31.73 13.01
CA GLU A 354 28.44 31.96 11.95
C GLU A 354 27.76 32.02 10.57
N LEU A 355 26.81 31.12 10.31
CA LEU A 355 26.06 31.10 9.05
C LEU A 355 24.90 32.10 9.02
N ARG A 356 24.40 32.54 10.19
CA ARG A 356 23.47 33.68 10.29
C ARG A 356 24.15 35.04 10.13
N LYS A 357 25.48 35.07 10.16
CA LYS A 357 26.35 36.19 9.76
C LYS A 357 26.83 36.09 8.31
N ASP A 358 26.70 34.92 7.67
CA ASP A 358 27.06 34.74 6.27
C ASP A 358 26.05 35.48 5.39
N ARG A 359 26.52 36.55 4.77
CA ARG A 359 25.71 37.44 3.95
C ARG A 359 25.02 36.71 2.79
N GLU A 360 25.68 35.76 2.15
CA GLU A 360 25.10 35.03 1.01
C GLU A 360 23.95 34.12 1.47
N VAL A 361 24.16 33.41 2.60
CA VAL A 361 23.13 32.54 3.18
C VAL A 361 21.90 33.36 3.60
N VAL A 362 22.11 34.50 4.27
CA VAL A 362 21.00 35.37 4.69
C VAL A 362 20.28 35.99 3.48
N LEU A 363 21.01 36.45 2.46
CA LEU A 363 20.40 36.97 1.23
C LEU A 363 19.54 35.91 0.53
N ALA A 364 20.03 34.67 0.45
CA ALA A 364 19.23 33.57 -0.10
C ALA A 364 17.96 33.31 0.72
N ALA A 365 18.04 33.38 2.05
CA ALA A 365 16.90 33.18 2.93
C ALA A 365 15.83 34.29 2.77
N VAL A 366 16.24 35.56 2.76
CA VAL A 366 15.30 36.69 2.68
C VAL A 366 14.68 36.85 1.29
N ARG A 367 15.40 36.48 0.22
CA ARG A 367 14.84 36.42 -1.14
C ARG A 367 13.80 35.33 -1.30
N GLN A 368 13.92 34.24 -0.55
CA GLN A 368 12.92 33.18 -0.52
C GLN A 368 11.72 33.55 0.37
N ASN A 369 11.99 34.12 1.54
CA ASN A 369 10.97 34.61 2.47
C ASN A 369 11.47 35.82 3.24
N GLY A 370 10.91 37.01 2.99
CA GLY A 370 11.40 38.24 3.62
C GLY A 370 11.35 38.24 5.16
N LYS A 371 10.44 37.45 5.76
CA LYS A 371 10.34 37.29 7.22
C LYS A 371 11.54 36.54 7.81
N ALA A 372 12.38 35.89 6.99
CA ALA A 372 13.60 35.24 7.43
C ALA A 372 14.60 36.22 8.07
N LEU A 373 14.49 37.53 7.79
CA LEU A 373 15.34 38.57 8.36
C LEU A 373 15.37 38.55 9.89
N VAL A 374 14.27 38.13 10.53
CA VAL A 374 14.21 37.98 12.00
C VAL A 374 15.31 37.09 12.57
N PHE A 375 15.72 36.08 11.80
CA PHE A 375 16.73 35.10 12.20
C PHE A 375 18.16 35.53 11.82
N ALA A 376 18.34 36.56 11.01
CA ALA A 376 19.67 37.06 10.65
C ALA A 376 20.40 37.63 11.89
N HIS A 377 21.73 37.63 11.84
CA HIS A 377 22.53 38.33 12.84
C HIS A 377 22.33 39.86 12.73
N ASP A 378 22.46 40.58 13.85
CA ASP A 378 22.16 42.03 13.94
C ASP A 378 23.00 42.89 12.99
N SER A 379 24.21 42.44 12.66
CA SER A 379 25.05 43.09 11.64
C SER A 379 24.39 43.08 10.25
N LEU A 380 23.67 42.02 9.88
CA LEU A 380 22.97 41.90 8.61
C LEU A 380 21.56 42.50 8.64
N LYS A 381 20.94 42.60 9.82
CA LYS A 381 19.73 43.43 10.03
C LYS A 381 20.01 44.93 9.88
N SER A 382 21.29 45.31 9.88
CA SER A 382 21.78 46.67 9.65
C SER A 382 22.42 46.82 8.27
N ASP A 383 22.48 45.76 7.45
CA ASP A 383 22.92 45.83 6.06
C ASP A 383 21.74 46.28 5.19
N LYS A 384 21.86 47.50 4.64
CA LYS A 384 20.80 48.12 3.85
C LYS A 384 20.35 47.27 2.66
N GLU A 385 21.28 46.60 1.96
CA GLU A 385 20.94 45.77 0.80
C GLU A 385 20.15 44.52 1.23
N VAL A 386 20.57 43.87 2.32
CA VAL A 386 19.85 42.71 2.88
C VAL A 386 18.44 43.09 3.31
N VAL A 387 18.28 44.24 3.98
CA VAL A 387 16.95 44.72 4.41
C VAL A 387 16.08 45.11 3.23
N MET A 388 16.63 45.74 2.19
CA MET A 388 15.89 46.07 0.96
C MET A 388 15.35 44.81 0.28
N GLU A 389 16.17 43.76 0.16
CA GLU A 389 15.74 42.47 -0.39
C GLU A 389 14.66 41.80 0.48
N ALA A 390 14.82 41.84 1.81
CA ALA A 390 13.84 41.29 2.74
C ALA A 390 12.49 42.00 2.68
N VAL A 391 12.50 43.34 2.54
CA VAL A 391 11.30 44.16 2.40
C VAL A 391 10.63 43.96 1.04
N ALA A 392 11.43 43.80 -0.03
CA ALA A 392 10.90 43.55 -1.36
C ALA A 392 10.09 42.24 -1.43
N GLU A 393 10.46 41.24 -0.65
CA GLU A 393 9.69 39.99 -0.50
C GLU A 393 8.63 40.09 0.61
N GLY A 394 9.05 40.30 1.86
CA GLY A 394 8.18 40.17 3.04
C GLY A 394 7.37 41.41 3.42
N GLY A 395 7.48 42.49 2.62
CA GLY A 395 6.81 43.76 2.84
C GLY A 395 7.11 44.39 4.21
N HIS A 396 6.12 45.08 4.77
CA HIS A 396 6.28 45.80 6.04
C HIS A 396 6.61 44.87 7.23
N VAL A 397 6.23 43.59 7.15
CA VAL A 397 6.51 42.64 8.23
C VAL A 397 8.01 42.35 8.34
N ALA A 398 8.74 42.31 7.22
CA ALA A 398 10.18 42.15 7.24
C ALA A 398 10.88 43.38 7.84
N LEU A 399 10.37 44.59 7.57
CA LEU A 399 10.95 45.84 8.06
C LEU A 399 11.02 45.92 9.59
N TRP A 400 10.04 45.35 10.31
CA TRP A 400 10.05 45.29 11.78
C TRP A 400 11.26 44.57 12.37
N HIS A 401 11.96 43.78 11.55
CA HIS A 401 13.13 43.02 11.98
C HIS A 401 14.46 43.69 11.60
N ALA A 402 14.43 44.80 10.85
CA ALA A 402 15.61 45.61 10.56
C ALA A 402 16.07 46.42 11.79
N SER A 403 17.29 46.96 11.77
CA SER A 403 17.76 47.90 12.80
C SER A 403 16.87 49.15 12.88
N GLU A 404 16.81 49.79 14.05
CA GLU A 404 15.99 50.99 14.25
C GLU A 404 16.32 52.13 13.28
N GLU A 405 17.57 52.21 12.83
CA GLU A 405 18.04 53.16 11.83
C GLU A 405 17.39 52.87 10.45
N LEU A 406 17.47 51.62 9.99
CA LEU A 406 16.92 51.21 8.69
C LEU A 406 15.39 51.17 8.66
N GLN A 407 14.73 51.00 9.81
CA GLN A 407 13.27 51.16 9.92
C GLN A 407 12.78 52.58 9.58
N LYS A 408 13.66 53.59 9.68
CA LYS A 408 13.35 55.00 9.37
C LYS A 408 13.99 55.46 8.06
N ASP A 409 14.73 54.60 7.37
CA ASP A 409 15.39 54.94 6.11
C ASP A 409 14.34 55.19 5.02
N LYS A 410 14.43 56.38 4.41
CA LYS A 410 13.46 56.84 3.42
C LYS A 410 13.40 55.93 2.19
N GLU A 411 14.54 55.39 1.75
CA GLU A 411 14.62 54.55 0.56
C GLU A 411 13.97 53.18 0.82
N ILE A 412 14.22 52.58 2.00
CA ILE A 412 13.58 51.34 2.42
C ILE A 412 12.06 51.53 2.55
N LEU A 413 11.61 52.60 3.21
CA LEU A 413 10.17 52.87 3.39
C LEU A 413 9.43 53.06 2.05
N LEU A 414 10.09 53.59 1.03
CA LEU A 414 9.53 53.72 -0.32
C LEU A 414 9.52 52.40 -1.11
N ALA A 415 10.35 51.43 -0.71
CA ALA A 415 10.44 50.12 -1.35
C ALA A 415 9.46 49.08 -0.78
N VAL A 416 8.88 49.32 0.42
CA VAL A 416 7.83 48.50 1.01
C VAL A 416 6.57 48.58 0.13
N LYS A 417 6.17 47.49 -0.51
CA LYS A 417 4.92 47.39 -1.30
C LYS A 417 3.73 46.96 -0.47
#